data_AF-A0A8T4D6A8-F1
#
_entry.id   AF-A0A8T4D6A8-F1
#
_cell.length_a   1.000
_cell.length_b   1.000
_cell.length_c   1.000
_cell.angle_alpha   90.00
_cell.angle_beta   90.00
_cell.angle_gamma   90.00
#
_symmetry.space_group_name_H-M   'P 1'
#
loop_
_entity.id
_entity.type
_entity.pdbx_description
1 polymer ?
#
loop_
_entity_poly.entity_id
_entity_poly.type
_entity_poly.pdbx_seq_one_letter_code
_entity_poly.pdbx_strand_id
1 'polypeptide(L)'
;MSGARPRGKLGLIDLALKYFKKEGYKINQENSVLEGYSGISRKFDLIVQKGRVEQGVWIRDWNRTIGVNVIIGLDTASDDVGLSSPIMIGEKFSDHAKSYSNRRKLTLLTRQKIAMSLR
;
A
#
# COMPACT_ATOMS: atom_id res chain seq x y z
N MET A 1 19.08 15.44 -9.41
CA MET A 1 18.51 16.74 -9.00
C MET A 1 17.43 16.48 -7.97
N SER A 2 17.73 16.65 -6.68
CA SER A 2 16.78 16.41 -5.58
C SER A 2 15.96 17.66 -5.33
N GLY A 3 14.68 17.64 -5.72
CA GLY A 3 13.72 18.67 -5.32
C GLY A 3 13.45 18.57 -3.83
N ALA A 4 13.72 19.65 -3.09
CA ALA A 4 13.38 19.75 -1.67
C ALA A 4 11.86 19.60 -1.48
N ARG A 5 11.42 18.64 -0.66
CA ARG A 5 10.02 18.54 -0.23
C ARG A 5 9.73 19.69 0.75
N PRO A 6 8.65 20.48 0.55
CA PRO A 6 8.34 21.60 1.44
C PRO A 6 8.09 21.10 2.87
N ARG A 7 8.72 21.76 3.85
CA ARG A 7 8.45 21.56 5.28
C ARG A 7 7.02 22.02 5.57
N GLY A 8 6.11 21.10 5.84
CA GLY A 8 4.73 21.43 6.24
C GLY A 8 3.71 20.29 6.19
N LYS A 9 3.92 19.25 5.38
CA LYS A 9 3.05 18.06 5.32
C LYS A 9 3.91 16.81 5.17
N LEU A 10 3.77 15.84 6.07
CA LEU A 10 4.41 14.53 5.93
C LEU A 10 3.96 13.90 4.59
N GLY A 11 4.90 13.34 3.84
CA GLY A 11 4.59 12.59 2.63
C GLY A 11 3.69 11.40 2.96
N LEU A 12 2.91 10.90 2.00
CA LEU A 12 2.03 9.75 2.28
C LEU A 12 2.83 8.51 2.74
N ILE A 13 4.05 8.36 2.23
CA ILE A 13 5.02 7.35 2.69
C ILE A 13 5.37 7.51 4.17
N ASP A 14 5.68 8.73 4.63
CA ASP A 14 6.07 8.98 6.02
C ASP A 14 4.90 8.70 6.98
N LEU A 15 3.69 9.05 6.55
CA LEU A 15 2.46 8.73 7.27
C LEU A 15 2.21 7.22 7.33
N ALA A 16 2.40 6.50 6.22
CA ALA A 16 2.25 5.06 6.17
C ALA A 16 3.25 4.33 7.08
N LEU A 17 4.52 4.73 7.07
CA LEU A 17 5.55 4.16 7.95
C LEU A 17 5.20 4.35 9.43
N LYS A 18 4.75 5.55 9.81
CA LYS A 18 4.29 5.83 11.19
C LYS A 18 3.06 5.00 11.56
N TYR A 19 2.09 4.91 10.65
CA TYR A 19 0.88 4.11 10.83
C TYR A 19 1.20 2.65 11.10
N PHE A 20 2.00 2.03 10.22
CA PHE A 20 2.36 0.62 10.36
C PHE A 20 3.07 0.35 11.68
N LYS A 21 4.02 1.20 12.07
CA LYS A 21 4.69 1.10 13.37
C LYS A 21 3.70 1.21 14.54
N LYS A 22 2.81 2.21 14.54
CA LYS A 22 1.78 2.40 15.60
C LYS A 22 0.83 1.20 15.69
N GLU A 23 0.45 0.64 14.55
CA GLU A 23 -0.47 -0.50 14.44
C GLU A 23 0.18 -1.87 14.68
N GLY A 24 1.46 -1.89 15.10
CA GLY A 24 2.19 -3.11 15.45
C GLY A 24 2.70 -3.93 14.27
N TYR A 25 2.80 -3.33 13.08
CA TYR A 25 3.43 -3.96 11.93
C TYR A 25 4.97 -3.85 12.02
N LYS A 26 5.65 -4.90 11.55
CA LYS A 26 7.06 -4.82 11.15
C LYS A 26 7.14 -4.37 9.70
N ILE A 27 8.09 -3.50 9.39
CA ILE A 27 8.42 -3.12 8.02
C ILE A 27 9.63 -3.97 7.63
N ASN A 28 9.42 -4.95 6.76
CA ASN A 28 10.45 -5.92 6.41
C ASN A 28 11.33 -5.37 5.27
N GLN A 29 10.74 -4.69 4.30
CA GLN A 29 11.44 -4.12 3.15
C GLN A 29 10.78 -2.83 2.66
N GLU A 30 11.58 -1.91 2.13
CA GLU A 30 11.13 -0.72 1.39
C GLU A 30 11.62 -0.81 -0.06
N ASN A 31 10.81 -0.35 -1.03
CA ASN A 31 11.12 -0.39 -2.47
C ASN A 31 11.55 -1.78 -2.97
N SER A 32 10.80 -2.81 -2.55
CA SER A 32 11.13 -4.21 -2.85
C SER A 32 10.80 -4.57 -4.29
N VAL A 33 11.66 -5.39 -4.89
CA VAL A 33 11.43 -6.06 -6.16
C VAL A 33 11.52 -7.56 -5.90
N LEU A 34 10.43 -8.28 -6.12
CA LEU A 34 10.32 -9.72 -5.91
C LEU A 34 10.08 -10.40 -7.25
N GLU A 35 10.72 -11.54 -7.48
CA GLU A 35 10.44 -12.38 -8.63
C GLU A 35 9.14 -13.17 -8.39
N GLY A 36 8.16 -13.01 -9.28
CA GLY A 36 6.90 -13.74 -9.20
C GLY A 36 7.02 -15.16 -9.73
N TYR A 37 6.06 -16.01 -9.34
CA TYR A 37 5.93 -17.39 -9.84
C TYR A 37 5.77 -17.44 -11.36
N SER A 38 5.23 -16.37 -11.96
CA SER A 38 5.15 -16.20 -13.41
C SER A 38 6.48 -15.85 -14.10
N GLY A 39 7.58 -15.64 -13.35
CA GLY A 39 8.85 -15.12 -13.85
C GLY A 39 8.85 -13.59 -14.05
N ILE A 40 7.77 -12.91 -13.69
CA ILE A 40 7.65 -11.44 -13.80
C ILE A 40 8.10 -10.80 -12.48
N SER A 41 9.01 -9.84 -12.54
CA SER A 41 9.38 -9.05 -11.37
C SER A 41 8.24 -8.11 -10.94
N ARG A 42 7.82 -8.22 -9.68
CA ARG A 42 6.80 -7.38 -9.05
C ARG A 42 7.45 -6.38 -8.09
N LYS A 43 7.02 -5.13 -8.18
CA LYS A 43 7.53 -4.05 -7.33
C LYS A 43 6.52 -3.70 -6.25
N PHE A 44 7.00 -3.45 -5.04
CA PHE A 44 6.20 -3.00 -3.90
C PHE A 44 6.86 -1.79 -3.25
N ASP A 45 6.05 -0.84 -2.81
CA ASP A 45 6.55 0.33 -2.08
C ASP A 45 7.04 -0.11 -0.69
N LEU A 46 6.29 -1.01 -0.04
CA LEU A 46 6.68 -1.65 1.22
C LEU A 46 6.28 -3.13 1.24
N ILE A 47 7.03 -3.94 1.97
CA ILE A 47 6.59 -5.24 2.49
C ILE A 47 6.46 -5.10 4.01
N VAL A 48 5.26 -5.33 4.52
CA VAL A 48 4.95 -5.21 5.95
C VAL A 48 4.44 -6.54 6.51
N GLN A 49 4.60 -6.75 7.81
CA GLN A 49 4.19 -7.97 8.47
C GLN A 49 3.42 -7.68 9.76
N LYS A 50 2.25 -8.32 9.93
CA LYS A 50 1.50 -8.34 11.20
C LYS A 50 1.29 -9.77 11.64
N GLY A 51 1.87 -10.14 12.78
CA GLY A 51 1.91 -11.54 13.22
C GLY A 51 2.66 -12.41 12.21
N ARG A 52 1.96 -13.39 11.60
CA ARG A 52 2.53 -14.31 10.59
C ARG A 52 2.18 -13.92 9.15
N VAL A 53 1.50 -12.80 8.95
CA VAL A 53 1.01 -12.39 7.63
C VAL A 53 1.94 -11.33 7.05
N GLU A 54 2.62 -11.66 5.96
CA GLU A 54 3.32 -10.69 5.12
C GLU A 54 2.40 -10.13 4.03
N GLN A 55 2.47 -8.83 3.82
CA GLN A 55 1.57 -8.07 2.98
C GLN A 55 2.35 -7.12 2.08
N GLY A 56 2.07 -7.17 0.77
CA GLY A 56 2.56 -6.19 -0.19
C GLY A 56 1.78 -4.88 -0.08
N VAL A 57 2.49 -3.75 -0.11
CA VAL A 57 1.88 -2.42 -0.01
C VAL A 57 2.21 -1.59 -1.24
N TRP A 58 1.18 -0.99 -1.84
CA TRP A 58 1.35 0.10 -2.80
C TRP A 58 0.87 1.42 -2.22
N ILE A 59 1.65 2.48 -2.46
CA ILE A 59 1.39 3.85 -2.02
C ILE A 59 1.27 4.73 -3.26
N ARG A 60 0.10 5.34 -3.42
CA ARG A 60 -0.23 6.18 -4.58
C ARG A 60 -0.58 7.57 -4.08
N ASP A 61 0.46 8.39 -3.85
CA ASP A 61 0.35 9.78 -3.40
C ASP A 61 -0.05 10.71 -4.55
N TRP A 62 -1.24 10.48 -5.09
CA TRP A 62 -1.78 11.20 -6.24
C TRP A 62 -3.02 11.98 -5.81
N ASN A 63 -3.19 13.20 -6.34
CA ASN A 63 -4.39 14.00 -6.09
C ASN A 63 -5.56 13.57 -7.00
N ARG A 64 -5.86 12.27 -7.06
CA ARG A 64 -6.95 11.70 -7.86
C ARG A 64 -7.53 10.43 -7.24
N THR A 65 -8.73 10.05 -7.68
CA THR A 65 -9.38 8.80 -7.28
C THR A 65 -8.66 7.59 -7.86
N ILE A 66 -8.33 6.61 -7.02
CA ILE A 66 -7.75 5.33 -7.43
C ILE A 66 -8.88 4.43 -7.95
N GLY A 67 -8.78 4.03 -9.22
CA GLY A 67 -9.72 3.13 -9.88
C GLY A 67 -9.41 1.65 -9.63
N VAL A 68 -10.36 0.79 -10.01
CA VAL A 68 -10.30 -0.65 -9.75
C VAL A 68 -9.10 -1.34 -10.40
N ASN A 69 -8.65 -0.90 -11.59
CA ASN A 69 -7.52 -1.52 -12.28
C ASN A 69 -6.20 -1.44 -11.47
N VAL A 70 -6.02 -0.38 -10.68
CA VAL A 70 -4.83 -0.25 -9.82
C VAL A 70 -4.90 -1.24 -8.66
N ILE A 71 -6.11 -1.49 -8.15
CA ILE A 71 -6.36 -2.48 -7.10
C ILE A 71 -6.12 -3.90 -7.63
N ILE A 72 -6.66 -4.22 -8.80
CA ILE A 72 -6.44 -5.50 -9.49
C ILE A 72 -4.95 -5.72 -9.72
N GLY A 73 -4.23 -4.68 -10.17
CA GLY A 73 -2.78 -4.77 -10.36
C GLY A 73 -2.02 -5.14 -9.09
N LEU A 74 -2.40 -4.57 -7.94
CA LEU A 74 -1.81 -4.95 -6.64
C LEU A 74 -2.19 -6.38 -6.25
N ASP A 75 -3.47 -6.75 -6.39
CA ASP A 75 -3.96 -8.10 -6.09
C ASP A 75 -3.19 -9.17 -6.88
N THR A 76 -3.11 -9.01 -8.20
CA THR A 76 -2.37 -9.90 -9.09
C THR A 76 -0.88 -9.90 -8.76
N ALA A 77 -0.26 -8.75 -8.49
CA ALA A 77 1.15 -8.69 -8.14
C ALA A 77 1.44 -9.43 -6.83
N SER A 78 0.58 -9.30 -5.82
CA SER A 78 0.75 -9.96 -4.52
C SER A 78 0.53 -11.47 -4.61
N ASP A 79 -0.49 -11.91 -5.32
CA ASP A 79 -0.76 -13.34 -5.57
C ASP A 79 0.43 -14.01 -6.27
N ASP A 80 0.99 -13.34 -7.28
CA ASP A 80 2.14 -13.82 -8.06
C ASP A 80 3.43 -13.96 -7.24
N VAL A 81 3.54 -13.32 -6.07
CA VAL A 81 4.72 -13.47 -5.17
C VAL A 81 4.37 -14.13 -3.84
N GLY A 82 3.16 -14.70 -3.70
CA GLY A 82 2.72 -15.39 -2.49
C GLY A 82 2.42 -14.47 -1.29
N LEU A 83 2.24 -13.17 -1.52
CA LEU A 83 1.84 -12.23 -0.47
C LEU A 83 0.32 -12.17 -0.35
N SER A 84 -0.18 -12.21 0.89
CA SER A 84 -1.62 -12.24 1.15
C SER A 84 -2.14 -10.89 1.65
N SER A 85 -3.45 -10.67 1.51
CA SER A 85 -4.15 -9.49 2.07
C SER A 85 -3.47 -8.14 1.76
N PRO A 86 -3.15 -7.82 0.49
CA PRO A 86 -2.35 -6.65 0.19
C PRO A 86 -3.05 -5.33 0.53
N ILE A 87 -2.25 -4.28 0.70
CA ILE A 87 -2.69 -2.98 1.20
C ILE A 87 -2.45 -1.90 0.15
N MET A 88 -3.51 -1.17 -0.21
CA MET A 88 -3.42 0.02 -1.06
C MET A 88 -3.57 1.29 -0.21
N ILE A 89 -2.65 2.22 -0.37
CA ILE A 89 -2.67 3.52 0.30
C ILE A 89 -2.83 4.64 -0.73
N GLY A 90 -3.78 5.55 -0.50
CA GLY A 90 -4.03 6.68 -1.40
C GLY A 90 -4.87 7.79 -0.78
N GLU A 91 -5.30 8.74 -1.60
CA GLU A 91 -6.21 9.82 -1.15
C GLU A 91 -7.68 9.37 -1.15
N LYS A 92 -8.14 8.80 -2.28
CA LYS A 92 -9.53 8.40 -2.51
C LYS A 92 -9.60 7.15 -3.37
N PHE A 93 -10.65 6.35 -3.19
CA PHE A 93 -10.91 5.11 -3.94
C PHE A 93 -12.28 5.17 -4.61
N SER A 94 -12.38 4.67 -5.85
CA SER A 94 -13.67 4.55 -6.54
C SER A 94 -14.54 3.46 -5.91
N ASP A 95 -15.85 3.47 -6.18
CA ASP A 95 -16.74 2.45 -5.62
C ASP A 95 -16.47 1.06 -6.20
N HIS A 96 -16.03 0.99 -7.46
CA HIS A 96 -15.55 -0.26 -8.06
C HIS A 96 -14.30 -0.78 -7.35
N ALA A 97 -13.36 0.10 -7.00
CA ALA A 97 -12.16 -0.27 -6.23
C ALA A 97 -12.53 -0.80 -4.84
N LYS A 98 -13.46 -0.14 -4.13
CA LYS A 98 -13.96 -0.60 -2.81
C LYS A 98 -14.67 -1.96 -2.93
N SER A 99 -15.57 -2.10 -3.90
CA SER A 99 -16.34 -3.33 -4.13
C SER A 99 -15.42 -4.52 -4.43
N TYR A 100 -14.43 -4.35 -5.31
CA TYR A 100 -13.43 -5.38 -5.60
C TYR A 100 -12.61 -5.73 -4.35
N SER A 101 -12.10 -4.73 -3.63
CA SER A 101 -11.27 -4.93 -2.44
C SER A 101 -11.98 -5.71 -1.35
N ASN A 102 -13.26 -5.42 -1.11
CA ASN A 102 -14.08 -6.14 -0.13
C ASN A 102 -14.23 -7.63 -0.50
N ARG A 103 -14.47 -7.94 -1.78
CA ARG A 103 -14.62 -9.33 -2.25
C ARG A 103 -13.32 -10.12 -2.15
N ARG A 104 -12.19 -9.46 -2.40
CA ARG A 104 -10.86 -10.07 -2.50
C ARG A 104 -10.02 -9.92 -1.23
N LYS A 105 -10.57 -9.29 -0.18
CA LYS A 105 -9.93 -9.04 1.12
C LYS A 105 -8.68 -8.16 1.04
N LEU A 106 -8.66 -7.17 0.13
CA LEU A 106 -7.63 -6.14 0.08
C LEU A 106 -7.95 -5.02 1.07
N THR A 107 -6.92 -4.48 1.72
CA THR A 107 -7.09 -3.34 2.62
C THR A 107 -6.89 -2.04 1.87
N LEU A 108 -7.87 -1.13 1.97
CA LEU A 108 -7.76 0.23 1.45
C LEU A 108 -7.57 1.23 2.61
N LEU A 109 -6.49 2.00 2.57
CA LEU A 109 -6.19 3.04 3.54
C LEU A 109 -6.12 4.40 2.87
N THR A 110 -6.91 5.35 3.35
CA THR A 110 -6.82 6.74 2.91
C THR A 110 -5.82 7.51 3.75
N ARG A 111 -5.21 8.56 3.19
CA ARG A 111 -4.40 9.52 3.97
C ARG A 111 -5.16 10.00 5.20
N GLN A 112 -6.44 10.33 5.06
CA GLN A 112 -7.27 10.79 6.17
C GLN A 112 -7.38 9.71 7.27
N LYS A 113 -7.64 8.45 6.92
CA LYS A 113 -7.73 7.35 7.89
C LYS A 113 -6.41 7.15 8.63
N ILE A 114 -5.30 7.17 7.90
CA ILE A 114 -3.96 7.10 8.49
C ILE A 114 -3.71 8.28 9.43
N ALA A 115 -3.95 9.51 8.98
CA ALA A 115 -3.71 10.70 9.78
C ALA A 115 -4.57 10.71 11.06
N MET A 116 -5.82 10.28 10.99
CA MET A 116 -6.69 10.16 12.17
C MET A 116 -6.17 9.11 13.16
N SER A 117 -5.70 7.96 12.68
CA SER A 117 -5.14 6.92 13.55
C SER A 117 -3.84 7.32 14.23
N LEU A 118 -3.13 8.34 13.70
CA LEU A 118 -1.87 8.85 14.27
C LEU A 118 -2.06 9.97 15.29
N ARG A 119 -3.29 10.48 15.43
CA ARG A 119 -3.67 11.32 16.58
C ARG A 119 -3.68 10.49 17.86
#